data_AF-A0A6B3HS47-F1
#
_entry.id   AF-A0A6B3HS47-F1
#
_cell.length_a   1.000
_cell.length_b   1.000
_cell.length_c   1.000
_cell.angle_alpha   90.00
_cell.angle_beta   90.00
_cell.angle_gamma   90.00
#
_symmetry.space_group_name_H-M   'P 1'
#
loop_
_entity.id
_entity.type
_entity.pdbx_description
1 polymer ?
#
loop_
_entity_poly.entity_id
_entity_poly.type
_entity_poly.pdbx_seq_one_letter_code
_entity_poly.pdbx_strand_id
1 'polypeptide(L)'
;AVPVVMDADAHDRAVALVSHTPQLISSMVAARLEEADETAVRLCGQGIRDVTRIAASDPRMWVEILSANPGPVADVLAGVAADLEETVTALRGLHSADKEKRRAGTEAIEDVLRRGNAGRVRVPGKHGAAPAAYETVAVLIGDKPGELAAIFADAGRAGVNIEDVRIE
;
A
#
# COMPACT_ATOMS: atom_id res chain seq x y z
N ALA A 1 -12.99 16.87 -13.14
CA ALA A 1 -13.27 16.21 -11.86
C ALA A 1 -14.76 16.29 -11.59
N VAL A 2 -15.39 15.22 -11.11
CA VAL A 2 -16.80 15.23 -10.69
C VAL A 2 -16.82 15.43 -9.17
N PRO A 3 -17.49 16.47 -8.63
CA PRO A 3 -17.55 16.69 -7.19
C PRO A 3 -18.36 15.58 -6.51
N VAL A 4 -17.87 15.07 -5.38
CA VAL A 4 -18.59 14.12 -4.54
C VAL A 4 -19.16 14.89 -3.35
N VAL A 5 -20.48 14.85 -3.18
CA VAL A 5 -21.18 15.49 -2.06
C VAL A 5 -21.42 14.45 -0.97
N MET A 6 -21.02 14.75 0.26
CA MET A 6 -21.21 13.89 1.42
C MET A 6 -21.33 14.73 2.70
N ASP A 7 -21.86 14.11 3.74
CA ASP A 7 -21.90 14.67 5.09
C ASP A 7 -20.50 14.79 5.71
N ALA A 8 -20.29 15.75 6.61
CA ALA A 8 -18.99 16.00 7.23
C ALA A 8 -18.48 14.78 8.01
N ASP A 9 -19.33 14.12 8.80
CA ASP A 9 -18.91 12.95 9.57
C ASP A 9 -18.59 11.77 8.65
N ALA A 10 -19.32 11.65 7.53
CA ALA A 10 -19.05 10.65 6.52
C ALA A 10 -17.71 10.90 5.81
N HIS A 11 -17.40 12.16 5.51
CA HIS A 11 -16.11 12.58 4.99
C HIS A 11 -14.98 12.22 5.95
N ASP A 12 -15.11 12.58 7.23
CA ASP A 12 -14.05 12.40 8.21
C ASP A 12 -13.72 10.94 8.46
N ARG A 13 -14.74 10.07 8.54
CA ARG A 13 -14.53 8.61 8.57
C ARG A 13 -13.87 8.09 7.29
N ALA A 14 -14.25 8.62 6.12
CA ALA A 14 -13.66 8.19 4.85
C ALA A 14 -12.18 8.57 4.78
N VAL A 15 -11.81 9.82 5.05
CA VAL A 15 -10.40 10.27 4.99
C VAL A 15 -9.55 9.69 6.11
N ALA A 16 -10.14 9.35 7.27
CA ALA A 16 -9.46 8.57 8.30
C ALA A 16 -8.97 7.22 7.76
N LEU A 17 -9.80 6.52 7.00
CA LEU A 17 -9.48 5.22 6.40
C LEU A 17 -8.52 5.33 5.21
N VAL A 18 -8.79 6.25 4.27
CA VAL A 18 -8.09 6.25 2.96
C VAL A 18 -6.91 7.21 2.87
N SER A 19 -6.68 8.06 3.89
CA SER A 19 -5.61 9.09 3.86
C SER A 19 -4.82 9.14 5.17
N HIS A 20 -5.47 9.44 6.30
CA HIS A 20 -4.79 9.74 7.55
C HIS A 20 -4.13 8.52 8.19
N THR A 21 -4.87 7.39 8.28
CA THR A 21 -4.32 6.16 8.83
C THR A 21 -3.18 5.60 7.96
N PRO A 22 -3.31 5.52 6.63
CA PRO A 22 -2.19 5.14 5.75
C PRO A 22 -0.91 5.96 6.00
N GLN A 23 -1.03 7.27 6.21
CA GLN A 23 0.12 8.10 6.56
C GLN A 23 0.79 7.66 7.86
N LEU A 24 0.01 7.48 8.93
CA LEU A 24 0.53 7.07 10.22
C LEU A 24 1.19 5.69 10.16
N ILE A 25 0.59 4.73 9.44
CA ILE A 25 1.18 3.40 9.23
C ILE A 25 2.50 3.51 8.46
N SER A 26 2.56 4.30 7.39
CA SER A 26 3.79 4.55 6.64
C SER A 26 4.90 5.12 7.53
N SER A 27 4.57 6.13 8.34
CA SER A 27 5.50 6.73 9.31
C SER A 27 5.96 5.74 10.38
N MET A 28 5.07 4.92 10.92
CA MET A 28 5.43 3.89 11.92
C MET A 28 6.35 2.82 11.34
N VAL A 29 6.13 2.40 10.09
CA VAL A 29 7.02 1.47 9.39
C VAL A 29 8.38 2.11 9.15
N ALA A 30 8.41 3.35 8.64
CA ALA A 30 9.66 4.08 8.43
C ALA A 30 10.45 4.27 9.74
N ALA A 31 9.78 4.56 10.85
CA ALA A 31 10.40 4.73 12.16
C ALA A 31 11.09 3.45 12.68
N ARG A 32 10.75 2.26 12.18
CA ARG A 32 11.50 1.03 12.51
C ARG A 32 12.87 0.95 11.85
N LEU A 33 13.10 1.75 10.82
CA LEU A 33 14.38 1.81 10.11
C LEU A 33 15.39 2.74 10.78
N GLU A 34 14.95 3.61 11.70
CA GLU A 34 15.83 4.54 12.42
C GLU A 34 16.86 3.80 13.28
N GLU A 35 16.45 2.70 13.90
CA GLU A 35 17.30 1.86 14.75
C GLU A 35 17.82 0.61 14.02
N ALA A 36 17.57 0.49 12.72
CA ALA A 36 17.99 -0.67 11.94
C ALA A 36 19.50 -0.65 11.65
N ASP A 37 20.13 -1.81 11.71
CA ASP A 37 21.52 -1.98 11.31
C ASP A 37 21.70 -1.60 9.83
N GLU A 38 22.83 -0.95 9.50
CA GLU A 38 23.10 -0.50 8.12
C GLU A 38 23.08 -1.66 7.11
N THR A 39 23.48 -2.87 7.51
CA THR A 39 23.39 -4.05 6.63
C THR A 39 21.95 -4.37 6.26
N ALA A 40 21.00 -4.21 7.18
CA ALA A 40 19.58 -4.41 6.92
C ALA A 40 19.02 -3.31 6.00
N VAL A 41 19.43 -2.06 6.21
CA VAL A 41 19.04 -0.93 5.35
C VAL A 41 19.54 -1.12 3.91
N ARG A 42 20.74 -1.70 3.72
CA ARG A 42 21.27 -2.03 2.39
C ARG A 42 20.46 -3.08 1.64
N LEU A 43 19.66 -3.88 2.34
CA LEU A 43 18.75 -4.88 1.73
C LEU A 43 17.39 -4.28 1.32
N CYS A 44 17.14 -3.00 1.58
CA CYS A 44 15.89 -2.34 1.22
C CYS A 44 15.67 -2.29 -0.30
N GLY A 45 14.69 -3.07 -0.76
CA GLY A 45 14.20 -3.06 -2.13
C GLY A 45 13.12 -2.00 -2.39
N GLN A 46 12.43 -2.12 -3.52
CA GLN A 46 11.37 -1.19 -3.91
C GLN A 46 10.15 -1.24 -2.98
N GLY A 47 9.78 -2.42 -2.48
CA GLY A 47 8.58 -2.57 -1.65
C GLY A 47 8.57 -1.69 -0.39
N ILE A 48 9.70 -1.61 0.32
CA ILE A 48 9.80 -0.73 1.49
C ILE A 48 9.77 0.74 1.08
N ARG A 49 10.40 1.12 -0.05
CA ARG A 49 10.34 2.49 -0.58
C ARG A 49 8.90 2.91 -0.91
N ASP A 50 8.10 2.02 -1.47
CA ASP A 50 6.71 2.30 -1.80
C ASP A 50 5.85 2.45 -0.53
N VAL A 51 6.04 1.57 0.46
CA VAL A 51 5.32 1.61 1.75
C VAL A 51 5.68 2.86 2.56
N THR A 52 6.94 3.31 2.53
CA THR A 52 7.41 4.46 3.32
C THR A 52 7.39 5.78 2.55
N ARG A 53 6.99 5.78 1.26
CA ARG A 53 7.03 6.97 0.39
C ARG A 53 6.36 8.20 1.01
N ILE A 54 5.24 8.01 1.70
CA ILE A 54 4.46 9.13 2.26
C ILE A 54 4.92 9.56 3.66
N ALA A 55 5.71 8.73 4.36
CA ALA A 55 6.34 9.09 5.64
C ALA A 55 7.24 10.34 5.55
N ALA A 56 7.74 10.67 4.35
CA ALA A 56 8.56 11.86 4.10
C ALA A 56 7.78 13.20 4.12
N SER A 57 6.48 13.17 4.39
CA SER A 57 5.64 14.38 4.47
C SER A 57 5.96 15.25 5.70
N ASP A 58 5.65 16.55 5.65
CA ASP A 58 5.89 17.49 6.76
C ASP A 58 5.11 17.09 8.04
N PRO A 59 5.80 16.77 9.15
CA PRO A 59 5.15 16.41 10.40
C PRO A 59 4.25 17.50 10.98
N ARG A 60 4.57 18.79 10.80
CA ARG A 60 3.76 19.90 11.36
C ARG A 60 2.39 19.95 10.71
N MET A 61 2.36 19.87 9.38
CA MET A 61 1.12 19.78 8.61
C MET A 61 0.29 18.57 9.05
N TRP A 62 0.92 17.41 9.23
CA TRP A 62 0.20 16.20 9.63
C TRP A 62 -0.33 16.26 11.06
N VAL A 63 0.36 16.93 11.98
CA VAL A 63 -0.18 17.19 13.33
C VAL A 63 -1.47 18.03 13.24
N GLU A 64 -1.51 19.06 12.38
CA GLU A 64 -2.72 19.86 12.19
C GLU A 64 -3.87 19.02 11.61
N ILE A 65 -3.61 18.23 10.56
CA ILE A 65 -4.59 17.35 9.92
C ILE A 65 -5.15 16.33 10.91
N LEU A 66 -4.28 15.66 11.67
CA LEU A 66 -4.66 14.63 12.64
C LEU A 66 -5.40 15.23 13.84
N SER A 67 -5.04 16.44 14.26
CA SER A 67 -5.74 17.14 15.35
C SER A 67 -7.18 17.52 14.98
N ALA A 68 -7.47 17.68 13.68
CA ALA A 68 -8.83 17.94 13.19
C ALA A 68 -9.69 16.66 13.10
N ASN A 69 -9.10 15.47 13.06
CA ASN A 69 -9.83 14.20 12.90
C ASN A 69 -9.31 13.05 13.80
N PRO A 70 -9.08 13.27 15.11
CA PRO A 70 -8.38 12.28 15.95
C PRO A 70 -9.22 11.04 16.25
N GLY A 71 -10.54 11.19 16.44
CA GLY A 71 -11.45 10.09 16.82
C GLY A 71 -11.56 9.03 15.72
N PRO A 72 -12.07 9.38 14.52
CA PRO A 72 -12.14 8.45 13.40
C PRO A 72 -10.79 7.80 13.03
N VAL A 73 -9.69 8.54 13.16
CA VAL A 73 -8.33 7.96 12.94
C VAL A 73 -7.99 6.93 14.01
N ALA A 74 -8.26 7.21 15.28
CA ALA A 74 -8.04 6.26 16.36
C ALA A 74 -8.87 4.98 16.19
N ASP A 75 -10.13 5.10 15.75
CA ASP A 75 -11.00 3.95 15.50
C ASP A 75 -10.45 3.03 14.40
N VAL A 76 -9.96 3.60 13.29
CA VAL A 76 -9.34 2.82 12.21
C VAL A 76 -8.04 2.18 12.69
N LEU A 77 -7.19 2.92 13.40
CA LEU A 77 -5.94 2.39 13.96
C LEU A 77 -6.18 1.27 14.98
N ALA A 78 -7.25 1.33 15.76
CA ALA A 78 -7.60 0.25 16.69
C ALA A 78 -7.92 -1.05 15.94
N GLY A 79 -8.64 -0.97 14.81
CA GLY A 79 -8.85 -2.12 13.93
C GLY A 79 -7.54 -2.69 13.37
N VAL A 80 -6.65 -1.82 12.89
CA VAL A 80 -5.32 -2.23 12.39
C VAL A 80 -4.47 -2.85 13.50
N ALA A 81 -4.54 -2.34 14.73
CA ALA A 81 -3.83 -2.89 15.87
C ALA A 81 -4.32 -4.31 16.21
N ALA A 82 -5.63 -4.54 16.19
CA ALA A 82 -6.19 -5.88 16.39
C ALA A 82 -5.73 -6.87 15.30
N ASP A 83 -5.79 -6.46 14.02
CA ASP A 83 -5.27 -7.26 12.89
C ASP A 83 -3.76 -7.56 13.06
N LEU A 84 -2.99 -6.60 13.56
CA LEU A 84 -1.55 -6.77 13.81
C LEU A 84 -1.29 -7.77 14.95
N GLU A 85 -2.01 -7.67 16.05
CA GLU A 85 -1.88 -8.61 17.18
C GLU A 85 -2.24 -10.04 16.79
N GLU A 86 -3.29 -10.22 16.00
CA GLU A 86 -3.68 -11.51 15.44
C GLU A 86 -2.58 -12.05 14.52
N THR A 87 -2.07 -11.21 13.61
CA THR A 87 -0.98 -11.57 12.69
C THR A 87 0.29 -11.99 13.44
N VAL A 88 0.68 -11.26 14.49
CA VAL A 88 1.83 -11.60 15.34
C VAL A 88 1.60 -12.96 16.01
N THR A 89 0.39 -13.22 16.52
CA THR A 89 0.02 -14.50 17.13
C THR A 89 0.10 -15.63 16.12
N ALA A 90 -0.41 -15.42 14.91
CA ALA A 90 -0.38 -16.38 13.81
C ALA A 90 1.04 -16.73 13.37
N LEU A 91 1.92 -15.72 13.21
CA LEU A 91 3.33 -15.92 12.88
C LEU A 91 4.08 -16.70 13.97
N ARG A 92 3.80 -16.42 15.25
CA ARG A 92 4.33 -17.22 16.36
C ARG A 92 3.80 -18.65 16.35
N GLY A 93 2.55 -18.84 15.96
CA GLY A 93 1.94 -20.15 15.73
C GLY A 93 2.66 -20.95 14.66
N LEU A 94 2.98 -20.33 13.52
CA LEU A 94 3.76 -20.93 12.42
C LEU A 94 5.15 -21.43 12.85
N HIS A 95 5.78 -20.73 13.78
CA HIS A 95 7.09 -21.11 14.33
C HIS A 95 7.01 -22.24 15.38
N SER A 96 5.81 -22.58 15.86
CA SER A 96 5.65 -23.56 16.95
C SER A 96 5.99 -24.99 16.52
N ALA A 97 6.49 -25.80 17.45
CA ALA A 97 6.63 -27.24 17.25
C ALA A 97 5.27 -27.97 17.26
N ASP A 98 4.24 -27.34 17.82
CA ASP A 98 2.87 -27.85 17.88
C ASP A 98 2.20 -27.78 16.50
N LYS A 99 1.75 -28.93 16.00
CA LYS A 99 1.12 -29.05 14.67
C LYS A 99 -0.19 -28.27 14.57
N GLU A 100 -0.98 -28.23 15.63
CA GLU A 100 -2.26 -27.52 15.66
C GLU A 100 -2.04 -26.00 15.62
N LYS A 101 -1.07 -25.51 16.41
CA LYS A 101 -0.70 -24.08 16.39
C LYS A 101 -0.13 -23.64 15.05
N ARG A 102 0.66 -24.49 14.39
CA ARG A 102 1.15 -24.20 13.03
C ARG A 102 0.01 -24.12 12.02
N ARG A 103 -0.92 -25.07 12.06
CA ARG A 103 -2.09 -25.07 11.16
C ARG A 103 -2.92 -23.80 11.34
N ALA A 104 -3.28 -23.48 12.59
CA ALA A 104 -4.03 -22.26 12.89
C ALA A 104 -3.28 -20.99 12.46
N GLY A 105 -1.95 -20.95 12.65
CA GLY A 105 -1.10 -19.86 12.17
C GLY A 105 -1.13 -19.72 10.66
N THR A 106 -1.04 -20.82 9.89
CA THR A 106 -1.13 -20.79 8.42
C THR A 106 -2.48 -20.22 7.97
N GLU A 107 -3.58 -20.71 8.54
CA GLU A 107 -4.93 -20.30 8.16
C GLU A 107 -5.16 -18.80 8.41
N ALA A 108 -4.72 -18.28 9.56
CA ALA A 108 -4.84 -16.86 9.89
C ALA A 108 -3.98 -15.96 8.99
N ILE A 109 -2.76 -16.38 8.64
CA ILE A 109 -1.91 -15.63 7.69
C ILE A 109 -2.53 -15.63 6.29
N GLU A 110 -3.07 -16.75 5.84
CA GLU A 110 -3.76 -16.80 4.55
C GLU A 110 -4.98 -15.87 4.54
N ASP A 111 -5.74 -15.81 5.64
CA ASP A 111 -6.91 -14.95 5.75
C ASP A 111 -6.55 -13.46 5.63
N VAL A 112 -5.59 -12.96 6.41
CA VAL A 112 -5.20 -11.54 6.35
C VAL A 112 -4.65 -11.15 4.97
N LEU A 113 -3.89 -12.04 4.32
CA LEU A 113 -3.42 -11.82 2.95
C LEU A 113 -4.58 -11.79 1.94
N ARG A 114 -5.55 -12.69 2.08
CA ARG A 114 -6.74 -12.73 1.21
C ARG A 114 -7.61 -11.48 1.38
N ARG A 115 -7.84 -11.04 2.62
CA ARG A 115 -8.53 -9.78 2.93
C ARG A 115 -7.79 -8.58 2.35
N GLY A 116 -6.46 -8.55 2.46
CA GLY A 116 -5.61 -7.52 1.85
C GLY A 116 -5.74 -7.46 0.33
N ASN A 117 -5.70 -8.61 -0.35
CA ASN A 117 -5.90 -8.70 -1.80
C ASN A 117 -7.29 -8.20 -2.21
N ALA A 118 -8.34 -8.61 -1.49
CA ALA A 118 -9.69 -8.13 -1.75
C ALA A 118 -9.82 -6.60 -1.55
N GLY A 119 -9.16 -6.04 -0.53
CA GLY A 119 -9.07 -4.60 -0.31
C GLY A 119 -8.36 -3.87 -1.44
N ARG A 120 -7.23 -4.41 -1.93
CA ARG A 120 -6.45 -3.82 -3.02
C ARG A 120 -7.22 -3.72 -4.34
N VAL A 121 -8.06 -4.71 -4.65
CA VAL A 121 -8.93 -4.71 -5.85
C VAL A 121 -9.93 -3.55 -5.83
N ARG A 122 -10.32 -3.06 -4.64
CA ARG A 122 -11.25 -1.94 -4.49
C ARG A 122 -10.61 -0.57 -4.70
N VAL A 123 -9.28 -0.46 -4.68
CA VAL A 123 -8.58 0.81 -4.87
C VAL A 123 -8.70 1.21 -6.35
N PRO A 124 -9.37 2.33 -6.68
CA PRO A 124 -9.55 2.76 -8.06
C PRO A 124 -8.22 2.99 -8.78
N GLY A 125 -8.24 2.88 -10.12
CA GLY A 125 -7.13 3.31 -10.97
C GLY A 125 -6.95 4.84 -10.94
N LYS A 126 -6.05 5.36 -11.79
CA LYS A 126 -5.88 6.82 -11.93
C LYS A 126 -7.24 7.48 -12.24
N HIS A 127 -7.52 8.60 -11.60
CA HIS A 127 -8.75 9.42 -11.73
C HIS A 127 -10.05 8.86 -11.12
N GLY A 128 -10.00 7.85 -10.24
CA GLY A 128 -11.19 7.41 -9.50
C GLY A 128 -12.22 6.66 -10.36
N ALA A 129 -11.85 6.30 -11.60
CA ALA A 129 -12.66 5.43 -12.45
C ALA A 129 -12.66 3.99 -11.91
N ALA A 130 -13.72 3.23 -12.24
CA ALA A 130 -13.76 1.79 -11.99
C ALA A 130 -12.47 1.13 -12.49
N PRO A 131 -11.95 0.08 -11.83
CA PRO A 131 -10.73 -0.59 -12.25
C PRO A 131 -10.87 -1.01 -13.72
N ALA A 132 -10.20 -0.31 -14.63
CA ALA A 132 -10.09 -0.77 -15.99
C ALA A 132 -9.23 -2.04 -15.95
N ALA A 133 -9.68 -3.11 -16.60
CA ALA A 133 -8.88 -4.31 -16.77
C ALA A 133 -7.72 -3.96 -17.72
N TYR A 134 -6.53 -3.77 -17.16
CA TYR A 134 -5.31 -3.57 -17.92
C TYR A 134 -4.66 -4.92 -18.20
N GLU A 135 -4.22 -5.13 -19.44
CA GLU A 135 -3.35 -6.25 -19.79
C GLU A 135 -1.90 -5.84 -19.64
N THR A 136 -1.10 -6.68 -18.98
CA THR A 136 0.34 -6.43 -18.83
C THR A 136 1.09 -7.10 -19.98
N VAL A 137 1.77 -6.30 -20.80
CA VAL A 137 2.62 -6.79 -21.89
C VAL A 137 4.08 -6.63 -21.46
N ALA A 138 4.76 -7.76 -21.22
CA ALA A 138 6.20 -7.75 -20.96
C ALA A 138 6.97 -7.60 -22.27
N VAL A 139 7.74 -6.52 -22.40
CA VAL A 139 8.58 -6.25 -23.57
C VAL A 139 10.03 -6.22 -23.14
N LEU A 140 10.84 -7.10 -23.72
CA LEU A 140 12.29 -7.10 -23.51
C LEU A 140 12.92 -6.02 -24.40
N ILE A 141 13.64 -5.07 -23.81
CA ILE A 141 14.36 -4.02 -24.54
C ILE A 141 15.87 -4.19 -24.44
N GLY A 142 16.58 -3.70 -25.46
CA GLY A 142 18.03 -3.55 -25.35
C GLY A 142 18.40 -2.41 -24.39
N ASP A 143 19.56 -2.52 -23.73
CA ASP A 143 20.14 -1.40 -22.97
C ASP A 143 20.88 -0.45 -23.92
N LYS A 144 20.10 0.29 -24.73
CA LYS A 144 20.60 1.29 -25.69
C LYS A 144 19.69 2.51 -25.74
N PRO A 145 20.24 3.70 -26.02
CA PRO A 145 19.43 4.90 -26.20
C PRO A 145 18.35 4.71 -27.28
N GLY A 146 17.11 5.07 -26.95
CA GLY A 146 15.98 5.09 -27.89
C GLY A 146 15.03 3.89 -27.84
N GLU A 147 15.38 2.82 -27.12
CA GLU A 147 14.55 1.59 -27.06
C GLU A 147 13.17 1.84 -26.41
N LEU A 148 13.12 2.58 -25.31
CA LEU A 148 11.85 3.00 -24.70
C LEU A 148 11.03 3.90 -25.62
N ALA A 149 11.69 4.81 -26.35
CA ALA A 149 11.02 5.69 -27.30
C ALA A 149 10.40 4.91 -28.47
N ALA A 150 11.06 3.84 -28.91
CA ALA A 150 10.54 2.94 -29.93
C ALA A 150 9.25 2.25 -29.44
N ILE A 151 9.22 1.74 -28.20
CA ILE A 151 8.01 1.15 -27.60
C ILE A 151 6.84 2.14 -27.57
N PHE A 152 7.07 3.36 -27.08
CA PHE A 152 6.01 4.37 -27.03
C PHE A 152 5.49 4.73 -28.43
N ALA A 153 6.39 4.78 -29.42
CA ALA A 153 6.02 5.03 -30.80
C ALA A 153 5.21 3.87 -31.40
N ASP A 154 5.57 2.62 -31.10
CA ASP A 154 4.82 1.43 -31.54
C ASP A 154 3.43 1.36 -30.91
N ALA A 155 3.31 1.62 -29.61
CA ALA A 155 2.00 1.70 -28.95
C ALA A 155 1.12 2.79 -29.58
N GLY A 156 1.70 3.97 -29.86
CA GLY A 156 1.02 5.05 -30.57
C GLY A 156 0.57 4.63 -31.99
N ARG A 157 1.42 3.93 -32.75
CA ARG A 157 1.06 3.38 -34.07
C ARG A 157 -0.06 2.33 -34.00
N ALA A 158 -0.09 1.53 -32.94
CA ALA A 158 -1.11 0.52 -32.71
C ALA A 158 -2.43 1.10 -32.16
N GLY A 159 -2.48 2.40 -31.84
CA GLY A 159 -3.64 3.03 -31.21
C GLY A 159 -3.88 2.55 -29.76
N VAL A 160 -2.84 2.03 -29.11
CA VAL A 160 -2.89 1.53 -27.73
C VAL A 160 -2.45 2.64 -26.78
N ASN A 161 -3.29 2.94 -25.78
CA ASN A 161 -2.92 3.85 -24.71
C ASN A 161 -2.10 3.12 -23.64
N ILE A 162 -1.03 3.75 -23.15
CA ILE A 162 -0.18 3.21 -22.09
C ILE A 162 -0.53 3.89 -20.77
N GLU A 163 -1.00 3.10 -19.79
CA GLU A 163 -1.43 3.61 -18.49
C GLU A 163 -0.27 3.75 -17.48
N ASP A 164 0.63 2.78 -17.47
CA ASP A 164 1.75 2.69 -16.55
C ASP A 164 2.95 2.02 -17.22
N VAL A 165 4.15 2.39 -16.80
CA VAL A 165 5.40 1.77 -17.27
C VAL A 165 6.27 1.48 -16.06
N ARG A 166 6.69 0.22 -15.94
CA ARG A 166 7.66 -0.23 -14.94
C ARG A 166 8.87 -0.77 -15.69
N ILE A 167 10.04 -0.36 -15.25
CA ILE A 167 11.33 -0.79 -15.80
C ILE A 167 12.01 -1.54 -14.66
N GLU A 168 12.31 -2.82 -14.90
CA GLU A 168 13.02 -3.72 -13.99
C GLU A 168 14.44 -3.98 -14.48
#